data_AF-A0A3E0PRA7-F1
#
_entry.id   AF-A0A3E0PRA7-F1
#
_cell.length_a   1.000
_cell.length_b   1.000
_cell.length_c   1.000
_cell.angle_alpha   90.00
_cell.angle_beta   90.00
_cell.angle_gamma   90.00
#
_symmetry.space_group_name_H-M   'P 1'
#
loop_
_entity.id
_entity.type
_entity.pdbx_description
1 polymer ?
#
loop_
_entity_poly.entity_id
_entity_poly.type
_entity_poly.pdbx_seq_one_letter_code
_entity_poly.pdbx_strand_id
1 'polypeptide(L)' 'MLDDMDMVLLDFERGWANATGPKDRMIELCLGLSSEAYYARLRELIFDAPARAHDPLTLRRLERMLDDGSCLEGAG' A
#
# COMPACT_ATOMS: atom_id res chain seq x y z
N MET A 1 14.90 -1.74 3.51
CA MET A 1 15.07 -2.07 4.95
C MET A 1 13.69 -1.92 5.54
N LEU A 2 13.13 -3.00 6.06
CA LEU A 2 11.78 -3.01 6.59
C LEU A 2 11.78 -2.33 7.97
N ASP A 3 11.18 -1.14 8.04
CA ASP A 3 10.98 -0.40 9.29
C ASP A 3 9.64 -0.74 9.94
N ASP A 4 9.45 -0.34 11.21
CA ASP A 4 8.18 -0.49 11.91
C ASP A 4 7.02 0.17 11.16
N MET A 5 7.28 1.34 10.56
CA MET A 5 6.29 2.02 9.73
C MET A 5 5.87 1.20 8.50
N ASP A 6 6.81 0.49 7.88
CA ASP A 6 6.51 -0.35 6.71
C ASP A 6 5.66 -1.56 7.09
N MET A 7 5.89 -2.13 8.27
CA MET A 7 5.05 -3.20 8.82
C MET A 7 3.62 -2.71 9.08
N VAL A 8 3.46 -1.50 9.61
CA VAL A 8 2.14 -0.87 9.81
C VAL A 8 1.45 -0.61 8.47
N LEU A 9 2.16 -0.14 7.45
CA LEU A 9 1.61 0.00 6.09
C LEU A 9 1.10 -1.33 5.52
N LEU A 10 1.88 -2.39 5.66
CA LEU A 10 1.52 -3.72 5.16
C LEU A 10 0.32 -4.32 5.91
N ASP A 11 0.26 -4.16 7.23
CA ASP A 11 -0.88 -4.60 8.04
C ASP A 11 -2.16 -3.84 7.66
N PHE A 12 -2.06 -2.53 7.45
CA PHE A 12 -3.17 -1.71 6.98
C PHE A 12 -3.67 -2.15 5.59
N GLU A 13 -2.77 -2.38 4.62
CA GLU A 13 -3.17 -2.90 3.30
C GLU A 13 -3.84 -4.26 3.39
N ARG A 14 -3.33 -5.12 4.26
CA ARG A 14 -3.90 -6.45 4.47
C ARG A 14 -5.33 -6.38 4.97
N GLY A 15 -5.62 -5.47 5.91
CA GLY A 15 -6.98 -5.16 6.34
C GLY A 15 -7.82 -4.51 5.24
N TRP A 16 -7.20 -3.66 4.43
CA TRP A 16 -7.89 -2.97 3.35
C TRP A 16 -8.33 -3.87 2.21
N ALA A 17 -7.61 -4.95 1.90
CA ALA A 17 -7.94 -5.85 0.78
C ALA A 17 -9.39 -6.38 0.83
N ASN A 18 -10.02 -6.38 2.01
CA ASN A 18 -11.41 -6.78 2.24
C ASN A 18 -12.37 -5.60 2.50
N ALA A 19 -11.86 -4.37 2.60
CA ALA A 19 -12.64 -3.16 2.84
C ALA A 19 -13.15 -2.54 1.52
N THR A 20 -14.42 -2.13 1.52
CA THR A 20 -15.03 -1.39 0.41
C THR A 20 -15.30 0.05 0.88
N GLY A 21 -14.46 1.00 0.45
CA GLY A 21 -14.56 2.40 0.87
C GLY A 21 -13.49 3.29 0.21
N PRO A 22 -13.47 4.60 0.53
CA PRO A 22 -12.43 5.50 0.05
C PRO A 22 -11.13 5.33 0.85
N LYS A 23 -10.11 4.69 0.23
CA LYS A 23 -8.75 4.50 0.83
C LYS A 23 -8.16 5.82 1.30
N ASP A 24 -8.22 6.83 0.45
CA ASP A 24 -7.57 8.14 0.60
C ASP A 24 -7.77 8.75 1.99
N ARG A 25 -9.03 8.95 2.39
CA ARG A 25 -9.39 9.48 3.71
C ARG A 25 -8.91 8.63 4.87
N MET A 26 -8.96 7.30 4.74
CA MET A 26 -8.55 6.41 5.82
C MET A 26 -7.02 6.33 5.95
N ILE A 27 -6.29 6.47 4.85
CA ILE A 27 -4.82 6.60 4.88
C ILE A 27 -4.45 7.86 5.67
N GLU A 28 -5.08 9.00 5.37
CA GLU A 28 -4.83 10.24 6.11
C GLU A 28 -5.24 10.14 7.59
N LEU A 29 -6.36 9.50 7.91
CA LEU A 29 -6.85 9.36 9.29
C LEU A 29 -6.08 8.32 10.12
N CYS A 30 -5.70 7.19 9.54
CA CYS A 30 -5.03 6.09 10.24
C CYS A 30 -3.51 6.25 10.26
N LEU A 31 -2.92 6.67 9.14
CA LEU A 31 -1.47 6.74 8.95
C LEU A 31 -0.95 8.18 9.04
N GLY A 32 -1.80 9.19 8.90
CA GLY A 32 -1.37 10.60 8.86
C GLY A 32 -0.61 10.95 7.58
N LEU A 33 -0.74 10.12 6.53
CA LEU A 33 -0.04 10.28 5.26
C LEU A 33 -1.04 10.66 4.17
N SER A 34 -0.60 11.47 3.21
CA SER A 34 -1.35 11.64 1.97
C SER A 34 -1.28 10.36 1.15
N SER A 35 -2.33 10.10 0.37
CA SER A 35 -2.42 8.97 -0.55
C SER A 35 -1.24 8.84 -1.51
N GLU A 36 -0.73 9.95 -2.04
CA GLU A 36 0.49 9.97 -2.87
C GLU A 36 1.72 9.42 -2.15
N ALA A 37 1.99 9.91 -0.93
CA ALA A 37 3.12 9.45 -0.13
C ALA A 37 2.98 7.97 0.26
N TYR A 38 1.75 7.54 0.51
CA TYR A 38 1.41 6.15 0.80
C TYR A 38 1.71 5.21 -0.38
N TYR A 39 1.20 5.53 -1.58
CA TYR A 39 1.44 4.71 -2.76
C TYR A 39 2.92 4.73 -3.17
N ALA A 40 3.62 5.85 -2.99
CA ALA A 40 5.06 5.93 -3.21
C ALA A 40 5.82 4.95 -2.31
N ARG A 41 5.51 4.92 -1.01
CA ARG A 41 6.12 3.96 -0.06
C ARG A 41 5.79 2.51 -0.38
N LEU A 42 4.53 2.20 -0.70
CA LEU A 42 4.16 0.84 -1.13
C LEU A 42 4.95 0.40 -2.36
N ARG A 43 5.19 1.32 -3.31
CA ARG A 43 5.96 1.03 -4.51
C ARG A 43 7.41 0.66 -4.17
N GLU A 44 8.03 1.35 -3.22
CA GLU A 44 9.36 0.99 -2.72
C GLU A 44 9.38 -0.38 -2.04
N LEU A 45 8.37 -0.68 -1.22
CA LEU A 45 8.24 -1.96 -0.51
C LEU A 45 8.09 -3.16 -1.44
N ILE A 46 7.48 -2.98 -2.62
CA ILE A 46 7.36 -4.05 -3.63
C ILE A 46 8.73 -4.46 -4.19
N PHE A 47 9.68 -3.53 -4.25
CA PHE A 47 11.06 -3.81 -4.67
C PHE A 47 11.96 -4.23 -3.50
N ASP A 48 11.51 -4.08 -2.27
CA ASP A 48 12.27 -4.43 -1.06
C ASP A 48 12.15 -5.92 -0.73
N ALA A 49 13.31 -6.60 -0.71
CA ALA A 49 13.38 -8.04 -0.45
C ALA A 49 12.86 -8.45 0.97
N PRO A 50 13.21 -7.75 2.07
CA PRO A 50 12.67 -8.10 3.38
C PRO A 50 11.15 -7.89 3.50
N ALA A 51 10.58 -6.87 2.86
CA ALA A 51 9.13 -6.71 2.79
C ALA A 51 8.46 -7.91 2.11
N ARG A 52 8.99 -8.38 0.96
CA ARG A 52 8.52 -9.60 0.26
C ARG A 52 8.68 -10.87 1.08
N ALA A 53 9.70 -10.95 1.93
CA ALA A 53 9.87 -12.09 2.84
C ALA A 53 8.83 -12.08 3.97
N HIS A 54 8.41 -10.88 4.41
CA HIS A 54 7.41 -10.71 5.47
C HIS A 54 6.00 -11.06 4.97
N ASP A 55 5.53 -10.42 3.89
CA ASP A 55 4.17 -10.66 3.37
C ASP A 55 4.13 -10.71 1.82
N PRO A 56 4.58 -11.83 1.22
CA PRO A 56 4.68 -11.94 -0.24
C PRO A 56 3.33 -11.91 -0.96
N LEU A 57 2.24 -12.29 -0.28
CA LEU A 57 0.91 -12.33 -0.88
C LEU A 57 0.32 -10.92 -1.03
N THR A 58 0.41 -10.12 0.04
CA THR A 58 -0.04 -8.71 0.02
C THR A 58 0.76 -7.92 -1.00
N LEU A 59 2.08 -8.10 -1.04
CA LEU A 59 2.95 -7.40 -1.99
C LEU A 59 2.72 -7.82 -3.44
N ARG A 60 2.47 -9.11 -3.73
CA ARG A 60 2.09 -9.54 -5.09
C ARG A 60 0.76 -8.96 -5.55
N ARG A 61 -0.21 -8.83 -4.64
CA ARG A 61 -1.50 -8.22 -4.96
C ARG A 61 -1.35 -6.73 -5.22
N LEU A 62 -0.55 -6.04 -4.41
CA LEU A 62 -0.19 -4.63 -4.59
C LEU A 62 0.55 -4.40 -5.90
N GLU A 63 1.54 -5.23 -6.22
CA GLU A 63 2.26 -5.20 -7.49
C GLU A 63 1.28 -5.28 -8.65
N ARG A 64 0.32 -6.21 -8.60
CA ARG A 64 -0.74 -6.32 -9.61
C ARG A 64 -1.63 -5.06 -9.68
N MET A 65 -2.06 -4.52 -8.55
CA MET A 65 -2.93 -3.33 -8.51
C MET A 65 -2.23 -2.07 -9.03
N LEU A 66 -0.93 -1.94 -8.80
CA LEU A 66 -0.11 -0.82 -9.29
C LEU A 66 0.28 -0.98 -10.76
N ASP A 67 0.48 -2.22 -11.22
CA ASP A 67 0.69 -2.56 -12.63
C ASP A 67 -0.58 -2.33 -13.47
N ASP A 68 -1.74 -2.72 -12.92
CA ASP A 68 -3.06 -2.37 -13.45
C ASP A 68 -3.37 -0.86 -13.32
N GLY A 69 -2.53 -0.15 -12.57
CA GLY A 69 -2.63 1.26 -12.19
C GLY A 69 -2.48 2.29 -13.32
N SER A 70 -2.47 1.88 -14.60
CA SER A 70 -2.82 2.78 -15.72
C SER A 70 -4.23 3.37 -15.57
N CYS A 71 -5.05 2.86 -14.64
CA CYS A 71 -6.39 3.37 -14.34
C CYS A 71 -6.45 4.32 -13.13
N LEU A 72 -5.34 4.59 -12.41
CA LEU A 72 -5.35 5.44 -11.19
C LEU A 72 -5.22 6.95 -11.49
N GLU A 73 -5.12 7.36 -12.75
CA GLU A 73 -5.32 8.76 -13.15
C GLU A 73 -6.82 9.05 -13.35
N GLY A 74 -7.53 9.47 -12.31
CA GLY A 74 -8.88 10.01 -12.47
C GLY A 74 -9.84 9.71 -11.33
N ALA A 75 -9.63 10.33 -10.17
CA ALA A 75 -10.71 10.60 -9.22
C ALA A 75 -10.44 11.94 -8.54
N GLY A 76 -10.61 13.01 -9.34
CA GLY A 76 -10.80 14.39 -8.86
C GLY A 76 -12.21 14.83 -9.18
#